data_AF-A0A1V9ZT16-F1
#
_entry.id   AF-A0A1V9ZT16-F1
#
_cell.length_a   1.000
_cell.length_b   1.000
_cell.length_c   1.000
_cell.angle_alpha   90.00
_cell.angle_beta   90.00
_cell.angle_gamma   90.00
#
_symmetry.space_group_name_H-M   'P 1'
#
loop_
_entity.id
_entity.type
_entity.pdbx_description
1 polymer ?
#
loop_
_entity_poly.entity_id
_entity_poly.type
_entity_poly.pdbx_seq_one_letter_code
_entity_poly.pdbx_strand_id
1 'polypeptide(L)'
;MTKDLNYGKWIEAEEVYLLHLIECYLRGILEEDVRHLTLRKFLASRLHCDPMRISKRLNENRYLLGRAIKSNFNRKSYFPIQDFTQLDIKRVNAMKEARNYFYVALSRKIKLRQGRTLRKMTKKFKVMQIAHVLCKKTRHKKSSSEDFKLCIGHILN
;
A
#
# COMPACT_ATOMS: atom_id res chain seq x y z
N MET A 1 -4.31 -10.09 14.35
CA MET A 1 -5.00 -10.16 13.04
C MET A 1 -4.21 -9.39 12.00
N THR A 2 -3.34 -10.05 11.23
CA THR A 2 -2.63 -9.45 10.09
C THR A 2 -3.57 -9.42 8.88
N LYS A 3 -4.52 -8.48 8.92
CA LYS A 3 -5.39 -8.11 7.79
C LYS A 3 -4.49 -7.61 6.66
N ASP A 4 -4.69 -8.10 5.43
CA ASP A 4 -3.89 -7.74 4.25
C ASP A 4 -3.57 -6.24 4.22
N LEU A 5 -2.32 -5.88 4.56
CA LEU A 5 -1.93 -4.48 4.66
C LEU A 5 -2.02 -3.82 3.27
N ASN A 6 -2.59 -2.63 3.24
CA ASN A 6 -2.61 -1.77 2.08
C ASN A 6 -1.21 -1.16 1.88
N TYR A 7 -0.53 -1.56 0.80
CA TYR A 7 0.82 -1.09 0.49
C TYR A 7 1.01 -0.92 -1.03
N GLY A 8 2.11 -0.27 -1.40
CA GLY A 8 2.45 0.05 -2.78
C GLY A 8 1.80 1.34 -3.29
N LYS A 9 1.66 1.43 -4.62
CA LYS A 9 1.14 2.62 -5.33
C LYS A 9 -0.22 3.05 -4.76
N TRP A 10 -0.39 4.36 -4.59
CA TRP A 10 -1.68 4.96 -4.24
C TRP A 10 -2.65 4.83 -5.41
N ILE A 11 -3.88 4.41 -5.12
CA ILE A 11 -5.00 4.47 -6.07
C ILE A 11 -5.83 5.72 -5.77
N GLU A 12 -6.53 6.23 -6.76
CA GLU A 12 -7.37 7.43 -6.64
C GLU A 12 -8.35 7.35 -5.46
N ALA A 13 -9.03 6.21 -5.28
CA ALA A 13 -9.95 6.01 -4.16
C ALA A 13 -9.29 6.14 -2.77
N GLU A 14 -7.99 5.83 -2.64
CA GLU A 14 -7.25 6.08 -1.41
C GLU A 14 -7.05 7.58 -1.16
N GLU A 15 -6.79 8.34 -2.23
CA GLU A 15 -6.53 9.78 -2.14
C GLU A 15 -7.80 10.57 -1.81
N VAL A 16 -8.92 10.22 -2.45
CA VAL A 16 -10.23 10.81 -2.17
C VAL A 16 -10.65 10.54 -0.73
N TYR A 17 -10.53 9.29 -0.28
CA TYR A 17 -10.88 8.94 1.10
C TYR A 17 -9.94 9.60 2.13
N LEU A 18 -8.64 9.66 1.84
CA LEU A 18 -7.65 10.37 2.65
C LEU A 18 -8.03 11.84 2.88
N LEU A 19 -8.48 12.54 1.83
CA LEU A 19 -8.91 13.94 1.95
C LEU A 19 -10.10 14.08 2.89
N HIS A 20 -11.17 13.31 2.66
CA HIS A 20 -12.36 13.39 3.51
C HIS A 20 -12.06 13.06 4.97
N LEU A 21 -11.18 12.09 5.23
CA LEU A 21 -10.72 11.77 6.58
C LEU A 21 -10.00 12.95 7.24
N ILE A 22 -9.10 13.62 6.51
CA ILE A 22 -8.38 14.80 7.00
C ILE A 22 -9.36 15.92 7.30
N GLU A 23 -10.28 16.23 6.39
CA GLU A 23 -11.27 17.30 6.57
C GLU A 23 -12.15 17.03 7.79
N CYS A 24 -12.69 15.82 7.94
CA CYS A 24 -13.53 15.47 9.07
C CYS A 24 -12.75 15.46 10.40
N TYR A 25 -11.51 14.97 10.38
CA TYR A 25 -10.65 14.94 11.56
C TYR A 25 -10.29 16.35 12.05
N LEU A 26 -9.86 17.22 11.15
CA LEU A 26 -9.48 18.59 11.50
C LEU A 26 -10.69 19.45 11.90
N ARG A 27 -11.87 19.16 11.32
CA ARG A 27 -13.12 19.81 11.68
C ARG A 27 -13.68 19.31 13.01
N GLY A 28 -13.27 18.14 13.50
CA GLY A 28 -13.74 17.62 14.79
C GLY A 28 -15.10 16.91 14.73
N ILE A 29 -15.45 16.34 13.58
CA ILE A 29 -16.80 15.82 13.28
C ILE A 29 -16.83 14.30 13.08
N LEU A 30 -15.86 13.59 13.64
CA LEU A 30 -15.84 12.13 13.61
C LEU A 30 -16.76 11.58 14.69
N GLU A 31 -17.56 10.57 14.32
CA GLU A 31 -18.49 9.89 15.23
C GLU A 31 -17.76 9.01 16.27
N GLU A 32 -16.57 8.52 15.91
CA GLU A 32 -15.77 7.64 16.76
C GLU A 32 -14.83 8.44 17.66
N ASP A 33 -14.65 8.02 18.92
CA ASP A 33 -13.70 8.66 19.83
C ASP A 33 -12.26 8.35 19.42
N VAL A 34 -11.63 9.34 18.77
CA VAL A 34 -10.24 9.26 18.29
C VAL A 34 -9.34 10.29 18.96
N ARG A 35 -9.73 10.83 20.13
CA ARG A 35 -8.95 11.85 20.86
C ARG A 35 -7.53 11.40 21.21
N HIS A 36 -7.34 10.10 21.45
CA HIS A 36 -6.07 9.49 21.78
C HIS A 36 -5.15 9.22 20.56
N LEU A 37 -5.64 9.46 19.34
CA LEU A 37 -4.90 9.22 18.11
C LEU A 37 -4.43 10.52 17.49
N THR A 38 -3.16 10.57 17.08
CA THR A 38 -2.68 11.61 16.17
C THR A 38 -3.25 11.40 14.77
N LEU A 39 -3.33 12.48 13.97
CA LEU A 39 -3.81 12.42 12.58
C LEU A 39 -3.14 11.28 11.82
N ARG A 40 -1.82 11.15 11.90
CA ARG A 40 -1.09 10.07 11.23
C ARG A 40 -1.57 8.66 11.64
N LYS A 41 -1.72 8.41 12.94
CA LYS A 41 -2.17 7.09 13.45
C LYS A 41 -3.62 6.82 13.04
N PHE A 42 -4.46 7.84 13.12
CA PHE A 42 -5.86 7.76 12.68
C PHE A 42 -5.96 7.39 11.19
N LEU A 43 -5.26 8.12 10.32
CA LEU A 43 -5.30 7.88 8.87
C LEU A 43 -4.76 6.48 8.50
N ALA A 44 -3.65 6.07 9.13
CA ALA A 44 -3.05 4.76 8.93
C ALA A 44 -4.02 3.62 9.26
N SER A 45 -4.74 3.76 10.38
CA SER A 45 -5.78 2.80 10.80
C SER A 45 -6.92 2.72 9.77
N ARG A 46 -7.45 3.85 9.31
CA ARG A 46 -8.59 3.88 8.38
C ARG A 46 -8.26 3.37 6.98
N LEU A 47 -7.04 3.61 6.51
CA LEU A 47 -6.54 3.18 5.20
C LEU A 47 -5.88 1.79 5.22
N HIS A 48 -5.86 1.12 6.38
CA HIS A 48 -5.22 -0.19 6.59
C HIS A 48 -3.75 -0.22 6.14
N CYS A 49 -2.99 0.84 6.41
CA CYS A 49 -1.59 0.94 5.98
C CYS A 49 -0.65 1.36 7.11
N ASP A 50 0.66 1.26 6.86
CA ASP A 50 1.68 1.68 7.82
C ASP A 50 1.70 3.22 8.01
N PRO A 51 1.88 3.74 9.24
CA PRO A 51 1.98 5.18 9.51
C PRO A 51 3.04 5.92 8.70
N MET A 52 4.15 5.27 8.33
CA MET A 52 5.18 5.86 7.49
C MET A 52 4.70 6.11 6.06
N ARG A 53 3.80 5.27 5.54
CA ARG A 53 3.19 5.47 4.21
C ARG A 53 2.37 6.76 4.17
N ILE A 54 1.68 7.08 5.27
CA ILE A 54 0.96 8.34 5.44
C ILE A 54 1.95 9.51 5.52
N SER A 55 2.98 9.41 6.37
CA SER A 55 4.01 10.45 6.48
C SER A 55 4.64 10.77 5.12
N LYS A 56 5.03 9.74 4.37
CA LYS A 56 5.61 9.89 3.03
C LYS A 56 4.62 10.58 2.10
N ARG A 57 3.37 10.11 2.04
CA ARG A 57 2.36 10.70 1.16
C ARG A 57 2.12 12.19 1.43
N LEU A 58 2.01 12.58 2.70
CA LEU A 58 1.75 13.96 3.09
C LEU A 58 2.98 14.87 3.00
N ASN A 59 4.19 14.30 2.95
CA ASN A 59 5.44 15.05 2.78
C ASN A 59 5.87 15.16 1.31
N GLU A 60 5.70 14.10 0.51
CA GLU A 60 6.04 14.04 -0.92
C GLU A 60 5.24 15.07 -1.72
N ASN A 61 3.95 15.16 -1.43
CA ASN A 61 3.08 16.15 -2.00
C ASN A 61 2.68 17.11 -0.89
N ARG A 62 3.38 18.25 -0.78
CA ARG A 62 2.91 19.40 0.01
C ARG A 62 1.56 19.94 -0.48
N TYR A 63 0.92 19.28 -1.46
CA TYR A 63 -0.41 19.52 -1.94
C TYR A 63 -1.26 18.24 -1.83
N LEU A 64 -2.41 18.30 -1.17
CA LEU A 64 -3.42 17.26 -1.20
C LEU A 64 -4.60 17.73 -2.05
N LEU A 65 -4.88 17.04 -3.17
CA LEU A 65 -5.92 17.42 -4.14
C LEU A 65 -5.91 18.93 -4.46
N GLY A 66 -4.71 19.49 -4.67
CA GLY A 66 -4.51 20.91 -5.01
C GLY A 66 -4.37 21.87 -3.82
N ARG A 67 -4.48 21.42 -2.57
CA ARG A 67 -4.36 22.29 -1.37
C ARG A 67 -3.04 22.11 -0.62
N ALA A 68 -2.36 23.23 -0.32
CA ALA A 68 -1.09 23.22 0.39
C ALA A 68 -1.21 22.68 1.83
N ILE A 69 -0.27 21.83 2.25
CA ILE A 69 -0.19 21.22 3.59
C ILE A 69 0.89 21.92 4.41
N LYS A 70 0.54 22.39 5.60
CA LYS A 70 1.49 23.03 6.55
C LYS A 70 2.49 22.03 7.12
N SER A 71 3.63 22.51 7.63
CA SER A 71 4.58 21.67 8.37
C SER A 71 3.92 21.05 9.63
N ASN A 72 4.42 19.90 10.08
CA ASN A 72 3.92 19.15 11.26
C ASN A 72 2.45 18.68 11.19
N PHE A 73 1.82 18.70 10.01
CA PHE A 73 0.43 18.30 9.81
C PHE A 73 0.10 16.91 10.39
N ASN A 74 1.02 15.97 10.25
CA ASN A 74 0.91 14.59 10.74
C ASN A 74 0.70 14.45 12.26
N ARG A 75 1.10 15.46 13.05
CA ARG A 75 1.06 15.44 14.52
C ARG A 75 -0.18 16.11 15.11
N LYS A 76 -1.12 16.59 14.28
CA LYS A 76 -2.36 17.20 14.76
C LYS A 76 -3.15 16.21 15.61
N SER A 77 -3.67 16.70 16.73
CA SER A 77 -4.60 15.99 17.61
C SER A 77 -6.05 16.29 17.21
N TYR A 78 -6.94 15.37 17.56
CA TYR A 78 -8.38 15.49 17.30
C TYR A 78 -9.04 16.28 18.42
N PHE A 79 -9.92 17.21 18.06
CA PHE A 79 -10.74 17.97 19.00
C PHE A 79 -12.19 17.91 18.52
N PRO A 80 -13.10 17.25 19.26
CA PRO A 80 -14.50 17.18 18.86
C PRO A 80 -15.14 18.57 18.95
N ILE A 81 -16.02 18.87 18.00
CA ILE A 81 -16.85 20.07 18.09
C ILE A 81 -18.09 19.84 18.94
N GLN A 82 -18.62 20.91 19.50
CA GLN A 82 -19.88 20.88 20.25
C GLN A 82 -21.07 21.07 19.31
N ASP A 83 -20.99 22.04 18.40
CA ASP A 83 -22.09 22.40 17.51
C ASP A 83 -21.98 21.73 16.15
N PHE A 84 -22.83 20.73 15.92
CA PHE A 84 -22.86 19.98 14.67
C PHE A 84 -23.83 20.60 13.66
N THR A 85 -23.34 20.97 12.48
CA THR A 85 -24.16 21.64 11.45
C THR A 85 -24.65 20.68 10.36
N GLN A 86 -25.64 21.10 9.57
CA GLN A 86 -26.08 20.36 8.38
C GLN A 86 -24.97 20.16 7.34
N LEU A 87 -24.04 21.11 7.23
CA LEU A 87 -22.87 20.96 6.36
C LEU A 87 -21.93 19.87 6.87
N ASP A 88 -21.78 19.74 8.19
CA ASP A 88 -20.95 18.69 8.79
C ASP A 88 -21.56 17.31 8.58
N ILE A 89 -22.89 17.18 8.64
CA ILE A 89 -23.60 15.94 8.25
C ILE A 89 -23.26 15.56 6.80
N LYS A 90 -23.34 16.52 5.87
CA LYS A 90 -22.98 16.28 4.45
C LYS A 90 -21.52 15.82 4.30
N ARG A 91 -20.59 16.42 5.04
CA ARG A 91 -19.17 16.03 5.03
C ARG A 91 -18.96 14.60 5.54
N VAL A 92 -19.61 14.23 6.64
CA VAL A 92 -19.53 12.86 7.19
C VAL A 92 -20.13 11.85 6.22
N ASN A 93 -21.24 12.17 5.55
CA ASN A 93 -21.85 11.30 4.54
C ASN A 93 -20.92 11.10 3.34
N ALA A 94 -20.34 12.18 2.79
CA ALA A 94 -19.35 12.09 1.72
C ALA A 94 -18.12 11.24 2.13
N MET A 95 -17.66 11.39 3.38
CA MET A 95 -16.58 10.56 3.93
C MET A 95 -16.96 9.07 4.00
N LYS A 96 -18.19 8.75 4.41
CA LYS A 96 -18.72 7.38 4.45
C LYS A 96 -18.86 6.77 3.06
N GLU A 97 -19.31 7.56 2.07
CA GLU A 97 -19.37 7.14 0.67
C GLU A 97 -17.96 6.84 0.13
N ALA A 98 -17.01 7.76 0.31
CA ALA A 98 -15.62 7.57 -0.10
C ALA A 98 -14.98 6.33 0.54
N ARG A 99 -15.30 6.04 1.82
CA ARG A 99 -14.88 4.81 2.49
C ARG A 99 -15.37 3.55 1.77
N ASN A 100 -16.64 3.53 1.36
CA ASN A 100 -17.22 2.38 0.66
C ASN A 100 -16.54 2.16 -0.69
N TYR A 101 -16.35 3.22 -1.47
CA TYR A 101 -15.59 3.15 -2.73
C TYR A 101 -14.15 2.66 -2.51
N PHE A 102 -13.47 3.17 -1.48
CA PHE A 102 -12.13 2.74 -1.10
C PHE A 102 -12.07 1.24 -0.81
N TYR A 103 -12.99 0.68 -0.02
CA TYR A 103 -12.95 -0.75 0.30
C TYR A 103 -13.19 -1.66 -0.91
N VAL A 104 -14.06 -1.25 -1.83
CA VAL A 104 -14.24 -1.97 -3.10
C VAL A 104 -12.94 -1.92 -3.93
N ALA A 105 -12.33 -0.75 -4.05
CA ALA A 105 -11.11 -0.56 -4.82
C ALA A 105 -9.90 -1.27 -4.18
N LEU A 106 -9.77 -1.24 -2.86
CA LEU A 106 -8.73 -1.93 -2.10
C LEU A 106 -8.83 -3.45 -2.30
N SER A 107 -10.04 -4.01 -2.22
CA SER A 107 -10.28 -5.43 -2.45
C SER A 107 -9.82 -5.85 -3.85
N ARG A 108 -10.11 -5.03 -4.88
CA ARG A 108 -9.61 -5.26 -6.25
C ARG A 108 -8.08 -5.18 -6.32
N LYS A 109 -7.48 -4.17 -5.69
CA LYS A 109 -6.01 -3.98 -5.62
C LYS A 109 -5.31 -5.20 -4.99
N ILE A 110 -5.85 -5.73 -3.89
CA ILE A 110 -5.30 -6.89 -3.19
C ILE A 110 -5.40 -8.15 -4.06
N LYS A 111 -6.57 -8.42 -4.68
CA LYS A 111 -6.76 -9.55 -5.60
C LYS A 111 -5.80 -9.51 -6.79
N LEU A 112 -5.66 -8.36 -7.44
CA LEU A 112 -4.73 -8.17 -8.55
C LEU A 112 -3.27 -8.36 -8.13
N ARG A 113 -2.91 -8.02 -6.88
CA ARG A 113 -1.58 -8.26 -6.32
C ARG A 113 -1.35 -9.75 -6.09
N GLN A 114 -2.27 -10.45 -5.43
CA GLN A 114 -2.18 -11.89 -5.18
C GLN A 114 -2.05 -12.67 -6.51
N GLY A 115 -2.87 -12.33 -7.53
CA GLY A 115 -2.77 -12.95 -8.85
C GLY A 115 -1.46 -12.64 -9.60
N ARG A 116 -0.82 -11.49 -9.36
CA ARG A 116 0.53 -11.20 -9.87
C ARG A 116 1.61 -12.00 -9.14
N THR A 117 1.50 -12.15 -7.83
CA THR A 117 2.41 -12.97 -7.02
C THR A 117 2.36 -14.43 -7.47
N LEU A 118 1.16 -15.00 -7.65
CA LEU A 118 0.99 -16.36 -8.13
C LEU A 118 1.62 -16.55 -9.52
N ARG A 119 1.36 -15.62 -10.46
CA ARG A 119 1.97 -15.65 -11.81
C ARG A 119 3.49 -15.55 -11.79
N LYS A 120 4.08 -14.77 -10.89
CA LYS A 120 5.54 -14.69 -10.74
C LYS A 120 6.11 -16.00 -10.18
N MET A 121 5.44 -16.59 -9.20
CA MET A 121 5.85 -17.84 -8.59
C MET A 121 5.81 -18.99 -9.60
N THR A 122 4.72 -19.13 -10.38
CA THR A 122 4.61 -20.17 -11.42
C THR A 122 5.66 -20.00 -12.52
N LYS A 123 5.97 -18.76 -12.95
CA LYS A 123 7.08 -18.50 -13.87
C LYS A 123 8.42 -18.93 -13.29
N LYS A 124 8.71 -18.63 -12.02
CA LYS A 124 9.95 -19.05 -11.34
C LYS A 124 10.08 -20.57 -11.29
N PHE A 125 9.02 -21.29 -10.93
CA PHE A 125 9.00 -22.76 -10.94
C PHE A 125 9.28 -23.33 -12.34
N LYS A 126 8.64 -22.78 -13.38
CA LYS A 126 8.86 -23.24 -14.76
C LYS A 126 10.31 -23.01 -15.23
N VAL A 127 10.90 -21.87 -14.88
CA VAL A 127 12.33 -21.58 -15.17
C VAL A 127 13.24 -22.57 -14.43
N MET A 128 12.98 -22.85 -13.14
CA MET A 128 13.76 -23.81 -12.36
C MET A 128 13.66 -25.23 -12.93
N GLN A 129 12.48 -25.68 -13.35
CA GLN A 129 12.30 -26.99 -13.99
C GLN A 129 13.07 -27.09 -15.31
N ILE A 130 13.00 -26.05 -16.16
CA ILE A 130 13.76 -26.02 -17.42
C ILE A 130 15.28 -26.09 -17.13
N ALA A 131 15.78 -25.29 -16.17
CA ALA A 131 17.19 -25.33 -15.78
C ALA A 131 17.62 -26.71 -15.26
N HIS A 132 16.76 -27.39 -14.50
CA HIS A 132 17.01 -28.76 -14.02
C HIS A 132 17.12 -29.76 -15.17
N VAL A 133 16.21 -29.68 -16.14
CA VAL A 133 16.24 -30.54 -17.34
C VAL A 133 17.50 -30.29 -18.16
N LEU A 134 17.87 -29.03 -18.39
CA LEU A 134 19.10 -28.67 -19.11
C LEU A 134 20.36 -29.17 -18.37
N CYS A 135 20.42 -29.02 -17.05
CA CYS A 135 21.53 -29.51 -16.21
C CYS A 135 21.64 -31.05 -16.21
N LYS A 136 20.52 -31.77 -16.28
CA LYS A 136 20.53 -33.24 -16.46
C LYS A 136 21.02 -33.64 -17.86
N LYS A 137 20.66 -32.87 -18.90
CA LYS A 137 21.05 -33.15 -20.28
C LYS A 137 22.54 -32.92 -20.55
N THR A 138 23.18 -31.99 -19.84
CA THR A 138 24.64 -31.79 -19.89
C THR A 138 25.42 -32.84 -19.09
N ARG A 139 24.79 -33.51 -18.11
CA ARG A 139 25.44 -34.55 -17.27
C ARG A 139 25.59 -35.90 -17.97
N HIS A 140 24.78 -36.19 -18.99
CA HIS A 140 24.92 -37.40 -19.83
C HIS A 140 25.92 -37.26 -21.00
N LYS A 141 26.61 -36.11 -21.13
CA LYS A 141 27.64 -35.85 -22.15
C LYS A 141 29.05 -35.67 -21.58
N LYS A 142 29.33 -36.16 -20.36
CA LYS A 142 30.70 -36.28 -19.84
C LYS A 142 31.01 -37.74 -19.51
N SER A 143 31.27 -38.51 -20.57
CA SER A 143 32.13 -39.68 -20.55
C SER A 143 33.35 -39.41 -21.45
N SER A 144 34.14 -38.40 -21.10
CA SER A 144 35.57 -38.37 -21.39
C SER A 144 36.22 -37.38 -20.44
N SER A 145 37.34 -37.84 -19.89
CA SER A 145 38.20 -37.19 -18.92
C SER A 145 38.60 -35.76 -19.30
N GLU A 146 38.82 -34.93 -18.26
CA GLU A 146 39.37 -33.56 -18.28
C GLU A 146 38.37 -32.41 -18.51
N ASP A 147 38.72 -31.20 -18.05
CA ASP A 147 37.92 -29.96 -18.07
C ASP A 147 36.73 -29.81 -17.08
N PHE A 148 37.03 -29.90 -15.78
CA PHE A 148 36.13 -29.41 -14.71
C PHE A 148 36.49 -28.02 -14.15
N LYS A 149 37.52 -27.33 -14.66
CA LYS A 149 38.00 -26.07 -14.07
C LYS A 149 37.57 -24.76 -14.77
N LEU A 150 36.74 -24.76 -15.82
CA LEU A 150 36.55 -23.53 -16.62
C LEU A 150 35.14 -22.88 -16.66
N CYS A 151 34.17 -23.26 -15.82
CA CYS A 151 32.79 -22.73 -15.96
C CYS A 151 32.26 -21.82 -14.84
N ILE A 152 33.08 -21.33 -13.91
CA ILE A 152 32.64 -20.32 -12.91
C ILE A 152 33.22 -18.91 -13.22
N GLY A 153 33.81 -18.69 -14.39
CA GLY A 153 34.50 -17.42 -14.72
C GLY A 153 33.77 -16.39 -15.58
N HIS A 154 32.57 -16.65 -16.14
CA HIS A 154 32.00 -15.79 -17.19
C HIS A 154 30.54 -15.35 -16.98
N ILE A 155 30.10 -15.15 -15.75
CA ILE A 155 28.82 -14.47 -15.48
C ILE A 155 28.99 -13.45 -14.36
N LEU A 156 30.00 -12.58 -14.43
CA LEU A 156 30.01 -11.26 -13.79
C LEU A 156 31.06 -10.40 -14.52
N ASN A 157 30.65 -9.82 -15.64
CA ASN A 157 31.06 -8.49 -16.13
C ASN A 157 29.96 -7.97 -17.04
#